data_AF-A0A9P1JGS9-F1
#
_entry.id   AF-A0A9P1JGS9-F1
#
_cell.length_a   1.000
_cell.length_b   1.000
_cell.length_c   1.000
_cell.angle_alpha   90.00
_cell.angle_beta   90.00
_cell.angle_gamma   90.00
#
_symmetry.space_group_name_H-M   'P 1'
#
loop_
_entity.id
_entity.type
_entity.pdbx_description
1 polymer ?
#
loop_
_entity_poly.entity_id
_entity_poly.type
_entity_poly.pdbx_seq_one_letter_code
_entity_poly.pdbx_strand_id
1 'polypeptide(L)' 'MGTIVCQDCNEAIHYFEDEKVTTLYGTCCGQCQCHLEEE' A
#
# COMPACT_ATOMS: atom_id res chain seq x y z
N MET A 1 13.39 -2.89 -3.80
CA MET A 1 12.03 -3.43 -3.58
C MET A 1 11.29 -2.42 -2.73
N GLY A 2 10.25 -1.80 -3.25
CA GLY A 2 9.43 -0.83 -2.52
C GLY A 2 8.04 -1.36 -2.22
N THR A 3 7.49 -0.96 -1.07
CA THR A 3 6.12 -1.32 -0.66
C THR A 3 5.40 -0.08 -0.20
N ILE A 4 4.17 0.10 -0.67
CA ILE A 4 3.25 1.13 -0.21
C ILE A 4 2.30 0.49 0.81
N VAL A 5 2.25 1.02 2.01
CA VAL A 5 1.45 0.53 3.14
C VAL A 5 0.40 1.56 3.53
N CYS A 6 -0.80 1.12 3.89
CA CYS A 6 -1.86 2.02 4.36
C CYS A 6 -1.56 2.50 5.78
N GLN A 7 -1.66 3.81 6.03
CA GLN A 7 -1.39 4.38 7.35
C GLN A 7 -2.44 4.00 8.41
N ASP A 8 -3.66 3.68 7.99
CA ASP A 8 -4.79 3.44 8.90
C ASP A 8 -4.90 1.97 9.36
N CYS A 9 -4.73 1.01 8.44
CA CYS A 9 -4.87 -0.43 8.71
C CYS A 9 -3.55 -1.22 8.64
N ASN A 10 -2.45 -0.56 8.24
CA ASN A 10 -1.13 -1.16 8.12
C ASN A 10 -1.03 -2.32 7.09
N GLU A 11 -1.96 -2.37 6.14
CA GLU A 11 -2.00 -3.37 5.08
C GLU A 11 -1.25 -2.89 3.83
N ALA A 12 -0.65 -3.83 3.09
CA ALA A 12 0.12 -3.51 1.89
C ALA A 12 -0.81 -3.16 0.72
N ILE A 13 -0.71 -1.94 0.22
CA ILE A 13 -1.49 -1.40 -0.90
C ILE A 13 -0.86 -1.80 -2.23
N HIS A 14 0.48 -1.73 -2.35
CA HIS A 14 1.15 -1.97 -3.62
C HIS A 14 2.62 -2.32 -3.42
N TYR A 15 3.16 -3.12 -4.34
CA TYR A 15 4.59 -3.43 -4.41
C TYR A 15 5.18 -2.91 -5.71
N PHE A 16 6.32 -2.24 -5.64
CA PHE A 16 7.03 -1.75 -6.82
C PHE A 16 8.50 -2.16 -6.75
N GLU A 17 9.11 -2.37 -7.91
CA GLU A 17 10.54 -2.61 -7.96
C GLU A 17 11.28 -1.28 -7.90
N ASP A 18 12.27 -1.23 -7.03
CA ASP A 18 13.15 -0.07 -6.82
C ASP A 18 14.53 -0.58 -6.43
N GLU A 19 15.57 0.16 -6.79
CA GLU A 19 16.95 -0.22 -6.48
C GLU A 19 17.22 -0.21 -4.96
N LYS A 20 16.46 0.59 -4.20
CA LYS A 20 16.56 0.66 -2.74
C LYS A 20 15.30 0.11 -2.08
N VAL A 21 15.45 -0.33 -0.83
CA VAL A 21 14.32 -0.78 -0.02
C VAL A 21 13.63 0.45 0.54
N THR A 22 12.40 0.69 0.10
CA THR A 22 11.65 1.90 0.46
C THR A 22 10.24 1.53 0.88
N THR A 23 9.87 1.89 2.11
CA THR A 23 8.50 1.76 2.61
C THR A 23 7.83 3.12 2.53
N LEU A 24 6.80 3.21 1.70
CA LEU A 24 5.98 4.40 1.57
C LEU A 24 4.65 4.18 2.26
N TYR A 25 4.08 5.26 2.79
CA TYR A 25 2.86 5.22 3.56
C TYR A 25 1.78 6.06 2.90
N GLY A 26 0.72 5.42 2.43
CA GLY A 26 -0.41 6.06 1.76
C GLY A 26 -1.70 5.97 2.57
N THR A 27 -2.71 6.76 2.20
CA THR A 27 -4.05 6.67 2.77
C THR A 27 -4.95 5.99 1.74
N CYS A 28 -5.64 4.94 2.16
CA CYS A 28 -6.64 4.28 1.32
C CYS A 28 -7.86 5.22 1.21
N CYS A 29 -8.21 5.71 0.01
CA CYS A 29 -9.32 6.67 -0.16
C CYS A 29 -10.66 6.06 0.29
N GLY A 30 -11.12 6.44 1.49
CA GLY A 30 -12.39 6.00 2.08
C GLY A 30 -12.23 5.00 3.24
N GLN A 31 -11.52 5.38 4.31
CA GLN A 31 -11.51 4.70 5.62
C GLN A 31 -11.07 3.21 5.68
N CYS A 32 -10.49 2.71 4.57
CA CYS A 32 -9.87 1.40 4.29
C CYS A 32 -10.79 0.15 4.23
N GLN A 33 -10.95 -0.39 3.02
CA GLN A 33 -11.20 -1.80 2.65
C GLN A 33 -10.11 -2.14 1.62
N CYS A 34 -8.98 -2.64 2.10
CA CYS A 34 -7.65 -2.33 1.55
C CYS A 34 -7.29 -3.08 0.27
N HIS A 35 -8.18 -3.89 -0.27
CA HIS A 35 -8.17 -4.44 -1.64
C HIS A 35 -9.58 -5.00 -1.91
N LEU A 36 -10.50 -4.17 -2.39
CA LEU A 36 -11.60 -4.71 -3.18
C LEU A 36 -10.97 -5.12 -4.52
N GLU A 37 -10.57 -6.39 -4.62
CA GLU A 37 -10.31 -7.04 -5.90
C GLU A 37 -11.59 -6.91 -6.74
N GLU A 38 -11.63 -5.94 -7.64
CA GLU A 38 -12.61 -5.92 -8.73
C GLU A 38 -11.99 -6.71 -9.89
N GLU A 39 -12.71 -7.77 -10.31
CA GLU A 39 -12.44 -8.69 -11.44
C GLU A 39 -11.98 -8.01 -12.74
#